data_AF-A0A9D8J4I0-F1
#
_entry.id   AF-A0A9D8J4I0-F1
#
_cell.length_a   1.000
_cell.length_b   1.000
_cell.length_c   1.000
_cell.angle_alpha   90.00
_cell.angle_beta   90.00
_cell.angle_gamma   90.00
#
_symmetry.space_group_name_H-M   'P 1'
#
loop_
_entity.id
_entity.type
_entity.pdbx_description
1 polymer ?
#
loop_
_entity_poly.entity_id
_entity_poly.type
_entity_poly.pdbx_seq_one_letter_code
_entity_poly.pdbx_strand_id
1 'polypeptide(L)'
;MKDLIHFLKRQAQTEEFDAIRISLASPDMIRSWSYGEVKKPETINYRTFKPERDGLFCAKIFGPVSDYECLCGKYKRLKHRGVICEKCGVEVTLSKVRRERMGHIELASPVAHIWFLKSLPSRIALLLDMTLREIERVLYFESHVVVDPGMSPLQRGQLLNEEEYQEAAQTHGDDFVAKMGAEAIRELLRTMDLAGEVTRLREEINATNSETKIKKHTKRLKAIESMITSSNRPEWMILTVLPVLPPDLRPLVPLDGGRFATSDLNDLYRRVINRNNRLKRLLDLNAPDIIVRNEKRMLQEAVDGLLDNGRRGRAITGSNKRPLKSLADMIKGKQGRFRQNLLGKRVDYSGRSVIVVGPTLKLHQCGLPKKMALELFKPFIFSKLQLRGLATTIKAAKKMVEREAPEVWDILDEVIREHPVMLNRAPTLHRLGIQAFEPVLIEG
;
A
#
# COMPACT_ATOMS: atom_id res chain seq x y z
N MET A 1 24.57 -3.12 -25.90
CA MET A 1 23.48 -2.37 -26.58
C MET A 1 22.18 -3.15 -26.70
N LYS A 2 22.20 -4.43 -27.11
CA LYS A 2 20.98 -5.26 -27.19
C LYS A 2 20.28 -5.47 -25.84
N ASP A 3 21.03 -5.64 -24.74
CA ASP A 3 20.44 -5.78 -23.39
C ASP A 3 19.80 -4.48 -22.86
N LEU A 4 20.36 -3.33 -23.22
CA LEU A 4 19.81 -2.02 -22.86
C LEU A 4 18.51 -1.74 -23.65
N ILE A 5 18.47 -2.16 -24.91
CA ILE A 5 17.27 -2.09 -25.77
C ILE A 5 16.21 -3.08 -25.27
N HIS A 6 16.60 -4.26 -24.79
CA HIS A 6 15.68 -5.21 -24.16
C HIS A 6 15.10 -4.65 -22.84
N PHE A 7 15.93 -3.98 -22.02
CA PHE A 7 15.48 -3.34 -20.78
C PHE A 7 14.50 -2.19 -21.04
N LEU A 8 14.75 -1.37 -22.07
CA LEU A 8 13.86 -0.28 -22.50
C LEU A 8 12.57 -0.81 -23.17
N LYS A 9 12.64 -1.91 -23.94
CA LYS A 9 11.45 -2.56 -24.52
C LYS A 9 10.53 -3.14 -23.45
N ARG A 10 11.09 -3.68 -22.36
CA ARG A 10 10.31 -4.20 -21.22
C ARG A 10 9.49 -3.13 -20.50
N GLN A 11 9.88 -1.86 -20.57
CA GLN A 11 9.13 -0.76 -19.97
C GLN A 11 7.94 -0.26 -20.82
N ALA A 12 7.84 -0.68 -22.09
CA ALA A 12 6.85 -0.17 -23.04
C ALA A 12 5.68 -1.13 -23.32
N GLN A 13 5.77 -2.40 -22.95
CA GLN A 13 4.67 -3.35 -23.07
C GLN A 13 4.03 -3.56 -21.69
N THR A 14 2.80 -3.06 -21.53
CA THR A 14 1.89 -3.59 -20.52
C THR A 14 1.58 -5.02 -20.95
N GLU A 15 2.41 -5.98 -20.53
CA GLU A 15 2.12 -7.39 -20.76
C GLU A 15 0.80 -7.72 -20.03
N GLU A 16 -0.21 -8.15 -20.79
CA GLU A 16 -1.40 -8.74 -20.19
C GLU A 16 -0.96 -9.98 -19.41
N PHE A 17 -1.49 -10.14 -18.19
CA PHE A 17 -1.14 -11.24 -17.30
C PHE A 17 -2.38 -12.08 -16.99
N ASP A 18 -2.22 -13.40 -16.97
CA ASP A 18 -3.32 -14.34 -16.68
C ASP A 18 -3.39 -14.72 -15.19
N ALA A 19 -2.31 -14.52 -14.44
CA ALA A 19 -2.19 -14.94 -13.05
C ALA A 19 -1.53 -13.89 -12.16
N ILE A 20 -1.96 -13.84 -10.89
CA ILE A 20 -1.37 -13.01 -9.85
C ILE A 20 -0.82 -13.93 -8.75
N ARG A 21 0.46 -13.75 -8.41
CA ARG A 21 1.11 -14.42 -7.29
C ARG A 21 1.40 -13.44 -6.16
N ILE A 22 1.28 -13.91 -4.91
CA ILE A 22 1.71 -13.19 -3.71
C ILE A 22 2.82 -13.99 -3.01
N SER A 23 3.83 -13.29 -2.47
CA SER A 23 4.98 -13.87 -1.77
C SER A 23 5.51 -12.84 -0.77
N LEU A 24 6.36 -13.27 0.17
CA LEU A 24 7.02 -12.36 1.09
C LEU A 24 8.10 -11.56 0.34
N ALA A 25 8.19 -10.28 0.63
CA ALA A 25 9.21 -9.43 0.05
C ALA A 25 10.51 -9.55 0.84
N SER A 26 11.59 -9.95 0.19
CA SER A 26 12.92 -9.90 0.80
C SER A 26 13.38 -8.44 0.95
N PRO A 27 14.32 -8.14 1.87
CA PRO A 27 14.91 -6.81 1.98
C PRO A 27 15.48 -6.29 0.67
N ASP A 28 16.15 -7.15 -0.09
CA ASP A 28 16.75 -6.81 -1.38
C ASP A 28 15.68 -6.54 -2.45
N MET A 29 14.58 -7.29 -2.42
CA MET A 29 13.43 -7.05 -3.28
C MET A 29 12.80 -5.68 -2.98
N ILE A 30 12.64 -5.32 -1.70
CA ILE A 30 12.14 -3.99 -1.31
C ILE A 30 13.07 -2.88 -1.82
N ARG A 31 14.39 -3.06 -1.73
CA ARG A 31 15.36 -2.11 -2.30
C ARG A 31 15.26 -2.03 -3.82
N SER A 32 15.02 -3.15 -4.52
CA SER A 32 14.87 -3.17 -5.98
C SER A 32 13.67 -2.38 -6.50
N TRP A 33 12.60 -2.28 -5.72
CA TRP A 33 11.42 -1.45 -6.04
C TRP A 33 11.67 0.03 -5.80
N SER A 34 12.67 0.35 -5.00
CA SER A 34 12.88 1.70 -4.53
C SER A 34 13.74 2.53 -5.48
N TYR A 35 13.31 3.77 -5.69
CA TYR A 35 14.07 4.78 -6.45
C TYR A 35 14.96 5.64 -5.54
N GLY A 36 14.94 5.41 -4.22
CA GLY A 36 15.76 6.13 -3.26
C GLY A 36 15.30 6.00 -1.80
N GLU A 37 16.24 6.21 -0.89
CA GLU A 37 16.00 6.17 0.55
C GLU A 37 15.41 7.51 1.04
N VAL A 38 14.32 7.45 1.80
CA VAL A 38 13.74 8.60 2.49
C VAL A 38 14.42 8.74 3.85
N LYS A 39 15.23 9.79 4.00
CA LYS A 39 16.02 10.04 5.22
C LYS A 39 15.35 11.01 6.17
N LYS A 40 14.59 11.98 5.65
CA LYS A 40 14.05 13.06 6.46
C LYS A 40 12.53 13.00 6.58
N PRO A 41 11.96 13.43 7.72
CA PRO A 41 10.51 13.43 7.94
C PRO A 41 9.81 14.60 7.23
N GLU A 42 10.54 15.58 6.69
CA GLU A 42 9.93 16.75 6.08
C GLU A 42 9.15 16.40 4.80
N THR A 43 8.11 17.18 4.53
CA THR A 43 7.23 16.99 3.38
C THR A 43 7.50 18.04 2.31
N ILE A 44 7.07 19.26 2.56
CA ILE A 44 7.22 20.43 1.68
C ILE A 44 7.76 21.60 2.48
N ASN A 45 8.42 22.51 1.77
CA ASN A 45 8.86 23.77 2.32
C ASN A 45 7.66 24.68 2.62
N TYR A 46 7.59 25.25 3.82
CA TYR A 46 6.44 26.07 4.25
C TYR A 46 6.29 27.40 3.48
N ARG A 47 7.37 27.94 2.89
CA ARG A 47 7.32 29.20 2.12
C ARG A 47 7.09 28.97 0.64
N THR A 48 7.84 28.02 0.06
CA THR A 48 7.86 27.81 -1.39
C THR A 48 6.91 26.71 -1.86
N PHE A 49 6.35 25.93 -0.93
CA PHE A 49 5.55 24.72 -1.19
C PHE A 49 6.25 23.67 -2.07
N LYS A 50 7.56 23.81 -2.29
CA LYS A 50 8.36 22.84 -3.02
C LYS A 50 8.68 21.65 -2.13
N PRO A 51 8.70 20.41 -2.68
CA PRO A 51 9.12 19.25 -1.92
C PRO A 51 10.54 19.37 -1.38
N GLU A 52 10.71 18.94 -0.13
CA GLU A 52 12.02 18.93 0.53
C GLU A 52 12.91 17.79 0.01
N ARG A 53 14.23 18.01 0.07
CA ARG A 53 15.23 17.02 -0.37
C ARG A 53 15.32 15.86 0.62
N ASP A 54 15.31 14.64 0.09
CA ASP A 54 15.33 13.36 0.84
C ASP A 54 14.16 13.20 1.83
N GLY A 55 13.12 14.02 1.69
CA GLY A 55 11.88 13.96 2.45
C GLY A 55 10.81 13.08 1.81
N LEU A 56 9.64 13.02 2.45
CA LEU A 56 8.52 12.15 2.05
C LEU A 56 7.92 12.48 0.68
N PHE A 57 8.14 13.68 0.15
CA PHE A 57 7.61 14.10 -1.17
C PHE A 57 8.73 14.36 -2.19
N CYS A 58 9.97 13.99 -1.85
CA CYS A 58 11.17 14.35 -2.60
C CYS A 58 11.05 14.08 -4.10
N ALA A 59 11.29 15.11 -4.92
CA ALA A 59 11.21 14.99 -6.37
C ALA A 59 12.34 14.13 -6.97
N LYS A 60 13.48 14.02 -6.29
CA LYS A 60 14.60 13.15 -6.71
C LYS A 60 14.21 11.67 -6.66
N ILE A 61 13.53 11.26 -5.58
CA ILE A 61 13.13 9.87 -5.34
C ILE A 61 11.89 9.53 -6.17
N PHE A 62 10.83 10.34 -6.05
CA PHE A 62 9.52 9.99 -6.59
C PHE A 62 9.26 10.53 -7.99
N GLY A 63 10.05 11.48 -8.50
CA GLY A 63 9.88 12.10 -9.81
C GLY A 63 9.38 13.55 -9.76
N PRO A 64 9.25 14.22 -10.93
CA PRO A 64 8.99 15.65 -11.03
C PRO A 64 7.54 16.03 -10.66
N VAL A 65 7.35 17.22 -10.09
CA VAL A 65 6.02 17.75 -9.70
C VAL A 65 5.21 18.18 -10.92
N SER A 66 5.88 18.67 -11.97
CA SER A 66 5.28 19.15 -13.21
C SER A 66 5.80 18.34 -14.39
N ASP A 67 4.98 18.16 -15.41
CA ASP A 67 5.32 17.35 -16.57
C ASP A 67 6.51 17.95 -17.34
N TYR A 68 7.53 17.12 -17.58
CA TYR A 68 8.73 17.50 -18.34
C TYR A 68 9.44 18.75 -17.80
N GLU A 69 9.42 18.94 -16.48
CA GLU A 69 10.12 20.02 -15.79
C GLU A 69 10.83 19.51 -14.53
N CYS A 70 12.11 19.88 -14.38
CA CYS A 70 12.85 19.60 -13.15
C CYS A 70 12.47 20.59 -12.03
N LEU A 71 12.67 20.20 -10.76
CA LEU A 71 12.25 21.00 -9.60
C LEU A 71 12.85 22.42 -9.53
N CYS A 72 14.08 22.60 -10.02
CA CYS A 72 14.74 23.92 -10.04
C CYS A 72 14.40 24.76 -11.27
N GLY A 73 13.72 24.18 -12.29
CA GLY A 73 13.39 24.87 -13.53
C GLY A 73 14.55 25.06 -14.53
N LYS A 74 15.75 24.52 -14.28
CA LYS A 74 16.89 24.57 -15.24
C LYS A 74 16.53 23.88 -16.56
N TYR A 75 16.00 22.66 -16.46
CA TYR A 75 15.51 21.88 -17.59
C TYR A 75 13.99 21.92 -17.62
N LYS A 76 13.44 22.43 -18.72
CA LYS A 76 12.01 22.50 -19.03
C LYS A 76 11.74 22.04 -20.45
N ARG A 77 10.49 21.63 -20.70
CA ARG A 77 9.95 21.20 -22.01
C ARG A 77 10.44 19.81 -22.42
N LEU A 78 9.73 19.26 -23.42
CA LEU A 78 9.91 17.89 -23.92
C LEU A 78 11.33 17.55 -24.40
N LYS A 79 12.10 18.56 -24.85
CA LYS A 79 13.45 18.37 -25.40
C LYS A 79 14.45 17.71 -24.43
N HIS A 80 14.23 17.88 -23.13
CA HIS A 80 15.13 17.37 -22.08
C HIS A 80 14.60 16.10 -21.44
N ARG A 81 13.66 15.39 -22.10
CA ARG A 81 13.08 14.15 -21.58
C ARG A 81 14.18 13.12 -21.25
N GLY A 82 14.12 12.55 -20.05
CA GLY A 82 15.08 11.56 -19.57
C GLY A 82 16.40 12.13 -19.04
N VAL A 83 16.63 13.45 -19.15
CA VAL A 83 17.81 14.09 -18.58
C VAL A 83 17.64 14.23 -17.06
N ILE A 84 18.66 13.81 -16.30
CA ILE A 84 18.73 14.02 -14.86
C ILE A 84 19.39 15.37 -14.59
N CYS A 85 18.70 16.25 -13.88
CA CYS A 85 19.21 17.59 -13.60
C CYS A 85 20.39 17.55 -12.62
N GLU A 86 21.54 18.12 -12.99
CA GLU A 86 22.74 18.21 -12.13
C GLU A 86 22.49 18.99 -10.82
N LYS A 87 21.62 20.01 -10.85
CA LYS A 87 21.37 20.88 -9.68
C LYS A 87 20.46 20.22 -8.64
N CYS A 88 19.37 19.60 -9.06
CA CYS A 88 18.37 19.04 -8.15
C CYS A 88 18.29 17.51 -8.16
N GLY A 89 18.99 16.82 -9.06
CA GLY A 89 18.96 15.37 -9.22
C GLY A 89 17.63 14.81 -9.74
N VAL A 90 16.71 15.67 -10.20
CA VAL A 90 15.38 15.27 -10.65
C VAL A 90 15.44 14.92 -12.12
N GLU A 91 14.93 13.74 -12.46
CA GLU A 91 14.74 13.27 -13.82
C GLU A 91 13.56 13.99 -14.48
N VAL A 92 13.74 14.47 -15.71
CA VAL A 92 12.70 15.16 -16.48
C VAL A 92 11.80 14.14 -17.18
N THR A 93 10.68 13.81 -16.54
CA THR A 93 9.67 12.86 -17.02
C THR A 93 8.24 13.37 -16.75
N LEU A 94 7.23 12.54 -17.00
CA LEU A 94 5.84 12.83 -16.65
C LEU A 94 5.65 12.80 -15.13
N SER A 95 4.83 13.70 -14.59
CA SER A 95 4.49 13.72 -13.16
C SER A 95 3.78 12.45 -12.70
N LYS A 96 3.09 11.74 -13.62
CA LYS A 96 2.42 10.44 -13.37
C LYS A 96 3.31 9.42 -12.67
N VAL A 97 4.62 9.43 -12.93
CA VAL A 97 5.56 8.49 -12.29
C VAL A 97 5.57 8.61 -10.76
N ARG A 98 5.17 9.77 -10.20
CA ARG A 98 5.03 9.99 -8.75
C ARG A 98 3.95 9.14 -8.09
N ARG A 99 3.06 8.54 -8.88
CA ARG A 99 2.08 7.56 -8.41
C ARG A 99 2.60 6.13 -8.41
N GLU A 100 3.68 5.86 -9.15
CA GLU A 100 4.21 4.53 -9.42
C GLU A 100 5.53 4.25 -8.66
N ARG A 101 6.42 5.25 -8.56
CA ARG A 101 7.74 5.09 -7.92
C ARG A 101 7.63 4.96 -6.40
N MET A 102 8.23 3.91 -5.86
CA MET A 102 8.31 3.68 -4.41
C MET A 102 9.62 4.20 -3.81
N GLY A 103 9.58 4.53 -2.52
CA GLY A 103 10.77 4.83 -1.71
C GLY A 103 11.02 3.69 -0.71
N HIS A 104 12.12 3.76 0.04
CA HIS A 104 12.33 2.89 1.20
C HIS A 104 12.95 3.66 2.37
N ILE A 105 12.87 3.07 3.56
CA ILE A 105 13.53 3.53 4.78
C ILE A 105 14.38 2.36 5.29
N GLU A 106 15.67 2.60 5.48
CA GLU A 106 16.56 1.63 6.14
C GLU A 106 16.38 1.74 7.66
N LEU A 107 15.88 0.68 8.28
CA LEU A 107 15.61 0.66 9.72
C LEU A 107 16.93 0.43 10.49
N ALA A 108 17.13 1.19 11.57
CA ALA A 108 18.32 1.11 12.42
C ALA A 108 18.36 -0.18 13.25
N SER A 109 17.19 -0.73 13.55
CA SER A 109 17.00 -2.01 14.22
C SER A 109 15.94 -2.79 13.44
N PRO A 110 16.08 -4.13 13.31
CA PRO A 110 15.01 -4.97 12.79
C PRO A 110 13.71 -4.77 13.57
N VAL A 111 12.58 -4.89 12.88
CA VAL A 111 11.22 -4.68 13.41
C VAL A 111 10.33 -5.84 13.00
N ALA A 112 9.63 -6.47 13.94
CA ALA A 112 8.73 -7.57 13.64
C ALA A 112 7.51 -7.06 12.85
N HIS A 113 7.14 -7.73 11.77
CA HIS A 113 5.96 -7.33 11.01
C HIS A 113 4.68 -7.77 11.74
N ILE A 114 3.85 -6.79 12.14
CA ILE A 114 2.70 -7.03 13.03
C ILE A 114 1.69 -8.07 12.53
N TRP A 115 1.47 -8.19 11.22
CA TRP A 115 0.56 -9.23 10.70
C TRP A 115 1.04 -10.65 10.98
N PHE A 116 2.35 -10.95 10.90
CA PHE A 116 2.84 -12.31 11.14
C PHE A 116 2.96 -12.61 12.64
N LEU A 117 3.09 -11.56 13.46
CA LEU A 117 3.12 -11.65 14.92
C LEU A 117 1.72 -11.80 15.54
N LYS A 118 0.79 -10.90 15.22
CA LYS A 118 -0.52 -10.76 15.88
C LYS A 118 -1.71 -11.31 15.05
N SER A 119 -1.47 -11.94 13.91
CA SER A 119 -2.51 -12.75 13.27
C SER A 119 -2.80 -13.99 14.10
N LEU A 120 -4.05 -14.47 14.06
CA LEU A 120 -4.47 -15.70 14.72
C LEU A 120 -4.69 -16.76 13.63
N PRO A 121 -3.94 -17.87 13.61
CA PRO A 121 -2.76 -18.16 14.45
C PRO A 121 -1.53 -17.31 14.07
N SER A 122 -0.66 -17.04 15.05
CA SER A 122 0.59 -16.31 14.84
C SER A 122 1.58 -17.18 14.08
N ARG A 123 2.13 -16.66 12.97
CA ARG A 123 3.01 -17.43 12.10
C ARG A 123 4.39 -17.57 12.71
N ILE A 124 4.90 -16.51 13.33
CA ILE A 124 6.20 -16.52 14.01
C ILE A 124 6.16 -17.49 15.20
N ALA A 125 5.10 -17.42 16.02
CA ALA A 125 4.89 -18.32 17.15
C ALA A 125 4.81 -19.78 16.74
N LEU A 126 4.03 -20.07 15.69
CA LEU A 126 3.88 -21.42 15.17
C LEU A 126 5.20 -22.00 14.65
N LEU A 127 6.04 -21.19 14.00
CA LEU A 127 7.32 -21.65 13.46
C LEU A 127 8.35 -21.94 14.56
N LEU A 128 8.47 -21.03 15.52
CA LEU A 128 9.42 -21.15 16.64
C LEU A 128 8.97 -22.13 17.74
N ASP A 129 7.75 -22.67 17.65
CA ASP A 129 7.09 -23.47 18.69
C ASP A 129 7.01 -22.80 20.07
N MET A 130 6.99 -21.46 20.08
CA MET A 130 6.84 -20.64 21.28
C MET A 130 5.42 -20.10 21.36
N THR A 131 4.97 -19.76 22.57
CA THR A 131 3.71 -19.04 22.74
C THR A 131 3.85 -17.58 22.27
N LEU A 132 2.72 -16.98 21.88
CA LEU A 132 2.70 -15.57 21.47
C LEU A 132 3.19 -14.64 22.59
N ARG A 133 2.86 -14.97 23.85
CA ARG A 133 3.23 -14.16 25.02
C ARG A 133 4.74 -14.17 25.25
N GLU A 134 5.38 -15.33 25.10
CA GLU A 134 6.83 -15.48 25.19
C GLU A 134 7.56 -14.66 24.12
N ILE A 135 7.10 -14.69 22.87
CA ILE A 135 7.69 -13.88 21.79
C ILE A 135 7.52 -12.38 22.08
N GLU A 136 6.38 -11.96 22.64
CA GLU A 136 6.17 -10.56 23.03
C GLU A 136 7.12 -10.12 24.14
N ARG A 137 7.36 -10.96 25.15
CA ARG A 137 8.36 -10.68 26.20
C ARG A 137 9.75 -10.46 25.62
N VAL A 138 10.16 -11.27 24.66
CA VAL A 138 11.44 -11.09 23.94
C VAL A 138 11.44 -9.80 23.13
N LEU A 139 10.40 -9.55 22.34
CA LEU A 139 10.29 -8.37 21.46
C LEU A 139 10.29 -7.04 22.22
N TYR A 140 9.71 -7.02 23.42
CA TYR A 140 9.63 -5.82 24.27
C TYR A 140 10.75 -5.70 25.31
N PHE A 141 11.82 -6.49 25.13
CA PHE A 141 13.03 -6.43 25.97
C PHE A 141 12.76 -6.76 27.45
N GLU A 142 11.77 -7.63 27.73
CA GLU A 142 11.49 -8.12 29.10
C GLU A 142 12.30 -9.37 29.45
N SER A 143 12.61 -10.20 28.45
CA SER A 143 13.38 -11.45 28.63
C SER A 143 14.37 -11.65 27.49
N HIS A 144 15.46 -12.34 27.79
CA HIS A 144 16.40 -12.86 26.81
C HIS A 144 15.92 -14.20 26.27
N VAL A 145 16.29 -14.53 25.04
CA VAL A 145 16.07 -15.86 24.45
C VAL A 145 17.41 -16.42 24.00
N VAL A 146 17.66 -17.69 24.31
CA VAL A 146 18.87 -18.40 23.89
C VAL A 146 18.78 -18.68 22.39
N VAL A 147 19.66 -18.07 21.63
CA VAL A 147 19.77 -18.20 20.17
C VAL A 147 20.66 -19.38 19.81
N ASP A 148 21.79 -19.48 20.48
CA ASP A 148 22.76 -20.56 20.36
C ASP A 148 23.12 -21.09 21.75
N PRO A 149 22.80 -22.36 22.06
CA PRO A 149 23.12 -22.95 23.36
C PRO A 149 24.59 -23.34 23.50
N GLY A 150 25.35 -23.45 22.40
CA GLY A 150 26.74 -23.89 22.42
C GLY A 150 26.97 -25.17 23.24
N MET A 151 27.92 -25.13 24.19
CA MET A 151 28.24 -26.25 25.10
C MET A 151 27.51 -26.18 26.45
N SER A 152 26.65 -25.17 26.63
CA SER A 152 25.90 -24.97 27.87
C SER A 152 24.72 -25.96 28.00
N PRO A 153 24.20 -26.19 29.21
CA PRO A 153 23.00 -27.03 29.41
C PRO A 153 21.69 -26.37 28.93
N LEU A 154 21.77 -25.13 28.43
CA LEU A 154 20.61 -24.36 28.00
C LEU A 154 20.02 -24.89 26.69
N GLN A 155 18.72 -24.67 26.50
CA GLN A 155 18.03 -25.08 25.27
C GLN A 155 17.82 -23.90 24.33
N ARG A 156 17.94 -24.13 23.02
CA ARG A 156 17.61 -23.13 22.02
C ARG A 156 16.12 -22.75 22.12
N GLY A 157 15.84 -21.45 22.15
CA GLY A 157 14.48 -20.93 22.36
C GLY A 157 14.04 -20.87 23.82
N GLN A 158 14.89 -21.28 24.77
CA GLN A 158 14.66 -21.07 26.20
C GLN A 158 14.67 -19.57 26.52
N LEU A 159 13.70 -19.14 27.32
CA LEU A 159 13.66 -17.79 27.86
C LEU A 159 14.45 -17.71 29.15
N LEU A 160 15.21 -16.62 29.29
CA LEU A 160 15.93 -16.26 30.50
C LEU A 160 15.46 -14.88 30.95
N ASN A 161 15.12 -14.76 32.23
CA ASN A 161 14.95 -13.46 32.86
C ASN A 161 16.31 -12.78 33.04
N GLU A 162 16.33 -11.50 33.46
CA GLU A 162 17.59 -10.75 33.61
C GLU A 162 18.54 -11.41 34.63
N GLU A 163 18.02 -11.88 35.77
CA GLU A 163 18.79 -12.57 36.81
C GLU A 163 19.36 -13.90 36.29
N GLU A 164 18.52 -14.75 35.69
CA GLU A 164 18.92 -16.03 35.10
C GLU A 164 19.96 -15.85 33.98
N TYR A 165 19.83 -14.79 33.18
CA TYR A 165 20.81 -14.46 32.15
C TYR A 165 22.15 -14.06 32.76
N GLN A 166 22.16 -13.27 33.84
CA GLN A 166 23.38 -12.89 34.54
C GLN A 166 24.05 -14.11 35.20
N GLU A 167 23.29 -14.99 35.83
CA GLU A 167 23.82 -16.24 36.40
C GLU A 167 24.41 -17.16 35.33
N ALA A 168 23.69 -17.34 34.21
CA ALA A 168 24.17 -18.13 33.08
C ALA A 168 25.44 -17.52 32.46
N ALA A 169 25.48 -16.18 32.29
CA ALA A 169 26.65 -15.47 31.79
C ALA A 169 27.86 -15.57 32.74
N GLN A 170 27.64 -15.60 34.06
CA GLN A 170 28.72 -15.83 35.02
C GLN A 170 29.23 -17.27 35.01
N THR A 171 28.33 -18.24 34.82
CA THR A 171 28.66 -19.68 34.89
C THR A 171 29.30 -20.19 33.61
N HIS A 172 28.79 -19.76 32.46
CA HIS A 172 29.16 -20.28 31.14
C HIS A 172 29.91 -19.27 30.27
N GLY A 173 30.13 -18.04 30.75
CA GLY A 173 30.87 -17.01 30.01
C GLY A 173 30.30 -16.79 28.61
N ASP A 174 31.16 -16.93 27.60
CA ASP A 174 30.85 -16.75 26.18
C ASP A 174 30.39 -18.05 25.47
N ASP A 175 30.18 -19.16 26.21
CA ASP A 175 29.84 -20.47 25.63
C ASP A 175 28.41 -20.55 25.06
N PHE A 176 27.57 -19.55 25.32
CA PHE A 176 26.21 -19.46 24.80
C PHE A 176 25.88 -18.03 24.35
N VAL A 177 24.92 -17.91 23.43
CA VAL A 177 24.45 -16.61 22.94
C VAL A 177 22.96 -16.46 23.23
N ALA A 178 22.63 -15.55 24.14
CA ALA A 178 21.25 -15.10 24.35
C ALA A 178 21.09 -13.64 23.94
N LYS A 179 19.97 -13.33 23.27
CA LYS A 179 19.66 -11.98 22.77
C LYS A 179 18.23 -11.60 23.11
N MET A 180 17.92 -10.33 22.96
CA MET A 180 16.57 -9.79 23.15
C MET A 180 16.12 -8.93 21.96
N GLY A 181 14.82 -8.65 21.89
CA GLY A 181 14.21 -7.84 20.85
C GLY A 181 14.00 -8.58 19.53
N ALA A 182 13.65 -7.81 18.50
CA ALA A 182 13.40 -8.33 17.15
C ALA A 182 14.64 -8.94 16.47
N GLU A 183 15.85 -8.54 16.90
CA GLU A 183 17.11 -9.14 16.43
C GLU A 183 17.21 -10.61 16.83
N ALA A 184 16.87 -10.94 18.09
CA ALA A 184 16.89 -12.31 18.59
C ALA A 184 15.91 -13.20 17.83
N ILE A 185 14.67 -12.73 17.63
CA ILE A 185 13.65 -13.45 16.87
C ILE A 185 14.09 -13.66 15.41
N ARG A 186 14.69 -12.64 14.79
CA ARG A 186 15.21 -12.75 13.42
C ARG A 186 16.30 -13.80 13.32
N GLU A 187 17.20 -13.86 14.30
CA GLU A 187 18.31 -14.80 14.30
C GLU A 187 17.84 -16.23 14.52
N LEU A 188 16.91 -16.46 15.46
CA LEU A 188 16.23 -17.75 15.63
C LEU A 188 15.57 -18.24 14.35
N LEU A 189 14.89 -17.34 13.63
CA LEU A 189 14.26 -17.65 12.35
C LEU A 189 15.30 -17.93 11.25
N ARG A 190 16.44 -17.23 11.26
CA ARG A 190 17.52 -17.39 10.27
C ARG A 190 18.29 -18.71 10.43
N THR A 191 18.52 -19.14 11.66
CA THR A 191 19.26 -20.38 11.96
C THR A 191 18.38 -21.62 11.98
N MET A 192 17.09 -21.49 11.67
CA MET A 192 16.15 -22.61 11.60
C MET A 192 16.39 -23.46 10.35
N ASP A 193 16.73 -24.74 10.54
CA ASP A 193 16.71 -25.72 9.46
C ASP A 193 15.29 -26.25 9.25
N LEU A 194 14.64 -25.77 8.18
CA LEU A 194 13.28 -26.17 7.84
C LEU A 194 13.18 -27.65 7.43
N ALA A 195 14.23 -28.21 6.81
CA ALA A 195 14.19 -29.58 6.33
C ALA A 195 14.30 -30.58 7.49
N GLY A 196 15.25 -30.38 8.41
CA GLY A 196 15.39 -31.18 9.62
C GLY A 196 14.17 -31.08 10.56
N GLU A 197 13.53 -29.91 10.63
CA GLU A 197 12.30 -29.75 11.42
C GLU A 197 11.12 -30.55 10.83
N VAL A 198 11.03 -30.69 9.51
CA VAL A 198 9.99 -31.52 8.85
C VAL A 198 10.17 -32.99 9.19
N THR A 199 11.40 -33.51 9.12
CA THR A 199 11.67 -34.93 9.45
C THR A 199 11.36 -35.20 10.91
N ARG A 200 11.84 -34.35 11.83
CA ARG A 200 11.55 -34.47 13.27
C ARG A 200 10.06 -34.44 13.57
N LEU A 201 9.32 -33.49 13.01
CA LEU A 201 7.88 -33.39 13.24
C LEU A 201 7.10 -34.60 12.73
N ARG A 202 7.51 -35.20 11.61
CA ARG A 202 6.87 -36.44 11.10
C ARG A 202 7.11 -37.62 12.02
N GLU A 203 8.31 -37.75 12.57
CA GLU A 203 8.64 -38.79 13.56
C GLU A 203 7.85 -38.60 14.86
N GLU A 204 7.78 -37.37 15.39
CA GLU A 204 7.02 -37.04 16.61
C GLU A 204 5.51 -37.32 16.46
N ILE A 205 4.94 -37.04 15.28
CA ILE A 205 3.54 -37.33 14.98
C ILE A 205 3.28 -38.84 15.00
N ASN A 206 4.20 -39.65 14.46
CA ASN A 206 4.05 -41.12 14.44
C ASN A 206 4.30 -41.75 15.81
N ALA A 207 5.17 -41.16 16.63
CA ALA A 207 5.50 -41.67 17.96
C ALA A 207 4.45 -41.31 19.03
N THR A 208 3.68 -40.24 18.83
CA THR A 208 2.76 -39.70 19.85
C THR A 208 1.31 -40.09 19.58
N ASN A 209 0.65 -40.76 20.52
CA ASN A 209 -0.78 -41.12 20.43
C ASN A 209 -1.75 -40.03 20.93
N SER A 210 -1.24 -38.89 21.41
CA SER A 210 -2.07 -37.81 21.94
C SER A 210 -2.65 -36.93 20.83
N GLU A 211 -3.99 -36.89 20.71
CA GLU A 211 -4.67 -36.10 19.67
C GLU A 211 -4.30 -34.61 19.68
N THR A 212 -4.10 -34.01 20.87
CA THR A 212 -3.82 -32.58 21.01
C THR A 212 -2.43 -32.24 20.46
N LYS A 213 -1.43 -33.07 20.79
CA LYS A 213 -0.07 -32.95 20.27
C LYS A 213 -0.05 -33.19 18.76
N ILE A 214 -0.71 -34.24 18.28
CA ILE A 214 -0.84 -34.52 16.83
C ILE A 214 -1.41 -33.28 16.11
N LYS A 215 -2.54 -32.72 16.58
CA LYS A 215 -3.15 -31.53 15.97
C LYS A 215 -2.22 -30.31 15.95
N LYS A 216 -1.39 -30.12 16.99
CA LYS A 216 -0.39 -29.04 17.06
C LYS A 216 0.73 -29.26 16.06
N HIS A 217 1.37 -30.43 16.08
CA HIS A 217 2.48 -30.77 15.17
C HIS A 217 2.03 -30.74 13.71
N THR A 218 0.84 -31.26 13.38
CA THR A 218 0.30 -31.21 12.00
C THR A 218 0.13 -29.77 11.49
N LYS A 219 -0.36 -28.85 12.33
CA LYS A 219 -0.48 -27.42 11.95
C LYS A 219 0.90 -26.79 11.70
N ARG A 220 1.89 -27.13 12.52
CA ARG A 220 3.27 -26.63 12.39
C ARG A 220 3.94 -27.20 11.14
N LEU A 221 3.87 -28.51 10.94
CA LEU A 221 4.38 -29.22 9.76
C LEU A 221 3.85 -28.61 8.47
N LYS A 222 2.52 -28.41 8.38
CA LYS A 222 1.89 -27.78 7.21
C LYS A 222 2.43 -26.37 6.93
N ALA A 223 2.69 -25.59 7.98
CA ALA A 223 3.24 -24.24 7.82
C ALA A 223 4.69 -24.26 7.30
N ILE A 224 5.53 -25.17 7.81
CA ILE A 224 6.93 -25.32 7.37
C ILE A 224 7.00 -25.84 5.93
N GLU A 225 6.22 -26.87 5.58
CA GLU A 225 6.15 -27.38 4.20
C GLU A 225 5.68 -26.31 3.21
N SER A 226 4.71 -25.48 3.61
CA SER A 226 4.27 -24.33 2.80
C SER A 226 5.38 -23.30 2.60
N MET A 227 6.22 -23.05 3.63
CA MET A 227 7.35 -22.14 3.53
C MET A 227 8.43 -22.67 2.57
N ILE A 228 8.77 -23.96 2.67
CA ILE A 228 9.72 -24.62 1.76
C ILE A 228 9.21 -24.54 0.32
N THR A 229 7.95 -24.90 0.09
CA THR A 229 7.32 -24.92 -1.25
C THR A 229 7.25 -23.52 -1.86
N SER A 230 7.00 -22.49 -1.05
CA SER A 230 6.92 -21.10 -1.51
C SER A 230 8.28 -20.43 -1.70
N SER A 231 9.38 -21.11 -1.34
CA SER A 231 10.76 -20.60 -1.33
C SER A 231 10.93 -19.31 -0.53
N ASN A 232 10.03 -19.06 0.43
CA ASN A 232 10.13 -17.91 1.31
C ASN A 232 11.07 -18.24 2.47
N ARG A 233 11.90 -17.27 2.87
CA ARG A 233 12.73 -17.43 4.07
C ARG A 233 12.01 -16.93 5.32
N PRO A 234 12.07 -17.64 6.47
CA PRO A 234 11.36 -17.25 7.68
C PRO A 234 11.76 -15.87 8.22
N GLU A 235 13.03 -15.48 8.10
CA GLU A 235 13.54 -14.21 8.60
C GLU A 235 12.95 -12.99 7.88
N TRP A 236 12.35 -13.15 6.71
CA TRP A 236 11.69 -12.05 5.98
C TRP A 236 10.42 -11.52 6.67
N MET A 237 9.90 -12.24 7.67
CA MET A 237 8.84 -11.73 8.55
C MET A 237 9.32 -10.63 9.51
N ILE A 238 10.63 -10.45 9.66
CA ILE A 238 11.24 -9.34 10.39
C ILE A 238 11.79 -8.33 9.40
N LEU A 239 11.22 -7.13 9.42
CA LEU A 239 11.58 -6.04 8.52
C LEU A 239 12.92 -5.42 8.92
N THR A 240 13.81 -5.33 7.95
CA THR A 240 15.03 -4.52 8.00
C THR A 240 14.90 -3.27 7.14
N VAL A 241 14.12 -3.38 6.06
CA VAL A 241 13.81 -2.30 5.14
C VAL A 241 12.30 -2.13 5.07
N LEU A 242 11.83 -0.89 5.16
CA LEU A 242 10.42 -0.55 5.09
C LEU A 242 10.12 0.24 3.79
N PRO A 243 9.26 -0.26 2.90
CA PRO A 243 8.87 0.50 1.71
C PRO A 243 8.00 1.71 2.06
N VAL A 244 8.17 2.78 1.29
CA VAL A 244 7.40 4.02 1.38
C VAL A 244 6.48 4.13 0.17
N LEU A 245 5.19 4.30 0.45
CA LEU A 245 4.16 4.45 -0.57
C LEU A 245 4.40 5.71 -1.42
N PRO A 246 4.13 5.66 -2.74
CA PRO A 246 4.23 6.82 -3.63
C PRO A 246 3.42 8.03 -3.11
N PRO A 247 3.92 9.27 -3.24
CA PRO A 247 3.31 10.47 -2.66
C PRO A 247 1.90 10.76 -3.17
N ASP A 248 1.59 10.46 -4.43
CA ASP A 248 0.26 10.73 -5.01
C ASP A 248 -0.84 9.81 -4.45
N LEU A 249 -0.45 8.68 -3.82
CA LEU A 249 -1.37 7.81 -3.08
C LEU A 249 -1.61 8.29 -1.64
N ARG A 250 -0.80 9.26 -1.16
CA ARG A 250 -0.89 9.91 0.16
C ARG A 250 -0.76 11.43 0.02
N PRO A 251 -1.63 12.08 -0.77
CA PRO A 251 -1.41 13.45 -1.22
C PRO A 251 -1.48 14.46 -0.07
N LEU A 252 -0.82 15.60 -0.30
CA LEU A 252 -0.93 16.82 0.49
C LEU A 252 -1.51 17.87 -0.45
N VAL A 253 -2.79 18.18 -0.28
CA VAL A 253 -3.53 19.03 -1.20
C VAL A 253 -3.79 20.39 -0.53
N PRO A 254 -3.41 21.52 -1.16
CA PRO A 254 -3.79 22.83 -0.66
C PRO A 254 -5.31 23.00 -0.76
N LEU A 255 -5.90 23.52 0.30
CA LEU A 255 -7.29 23.96 0.37
C LEU A 255 -7.34 25.48 0.37
N ASP A 256 -8.53 26.02 0.06
CA ASP A 256 -8.77 27.45 0.14
C ASP A 256 -8.46 28.00 1.55
N GLY A 257 -7.89 29.20 1.62
CA GLY A 257 -7.45 29.82 2.88
C GLY A 257 -6.09 29.33 3.41
N GLY A 258 -5.24 28.77 2.54
CA GLY A 258 -3.85 28.40 2.89
C GLY A 258 -3.72 27.18 3.80
N ARG A 259 -4.82 26.42 3.98
CA ARG A 259 -4.81 25.16 4.73
C ARG A 259 -4.37 24.01 3.84
N PHE A 260 -3.92 22.92 4.45
CA PHE A 260 -3.55 21.69 3.73
C PHE A 260 -4.34 20.51 4.24
N ALA A 261 -4.91 19.73 3.31
CA ALA A 261 -5.44 18.41 3.61
C ALA A 261 -4.31 17.39 3.44
N THR A 262 -4.01 16.65 4.51
CA THR A 262 -2.96 15.63 4.54
C THR A 262 -3.55 14.24 4.76
N SER A 263 -3.03 13.24 4.05
CA SER A 263 -3.31 11.85 4.40
C SER A 263 -2.71 11.46 5.76
N ASP A 264 -3.48 10.74 6.58
CA ASP A 264 -3.06 10.19 7.88
C ASP A 264 -1.75 9.37 7.80
N LEU A 265 -1.50 8.72 6.65
CA LEU A 265 -0.27 7.96 6.41
C LEU A 265 0.98 8.81 6.54
N ASN A 266 0.92 10.09 6.15
CA ASN A 266 2.09 10.96 6.23
C ASN A 266 2.52 11.16 7.68
N ASP A 267 1.58 11.27 8.62
CA ASP A 267 1.90 11.42 10.04
C ASP A 267 2.48 10.12 10.64
N LEU A 268 1.97 8.97 10.21
CA LEU A 268 2.52 7.67 10.60
C LEU A 268 3.94 7.47 10.06
N TYR A 269 4.19 7.76 8.77
CA TYR A 269 5.53 7.73 8.18
C TYR A 269 6.49 8.71 8.87
N ARG A 270 6.04 9.93 9.17
CA ARG A 270 6.85 10.92 9.91
C ARG A 270 7.27 10.39 11.28
N ARG A 271 6.37 9.73 12.03
CA ARG A 271 6.72 9.09 13.30
C ARG A 271 7.79 8.02 13.13
N VAL A 272 7.63 7.12 12.15
CA VAL A 272 8.62 6.07 11.88
C VAL A 272 9.98 6.66 11.57
N ILE A 273 10.06 7.63 10.66
CA ILE A 273 11.33 8.28 10.27
C ILE A 273 11.97 8.99 11.47
N ASN A 274 11.20 9.74 12.26
CA ASN A 274 11.70 10.44 13.43
C ASN A 274 12.29 9.48 14.47
N ARG A 275 11.58 8.39 14.78
CA ARG A 275 12.04 7.36 15.73
C ARG A 275 13.26 6.64 15.21
N ASN A 276 13.28 6.29 13.92
CA ASN A 276 14.40 5.63 13.29
C ASN A 276 15.67 6.51 13.31
N ASN A 277 15.54 7.79 12.94
CA ASN A 277 16.67 8.73 12.95
C ASN A 277 17.17 9.01 14.37
N ARG A 278 16.26 9.10 15.34
CA ARG A 278 16.64 9.23 16.76
C ARG A 278 17.40 8.00 17.24
N LEU A 279 16.94 6.79 16.88
CA LEU A 279 17.63 5.55 17.22
C LEU A 279 19.03 5.49 16.59
N LYS A 280 19.19 5.84 15.30
CA LYS A 280 20.52 5.92 14.65
C LYS A 280 21.47 6.83 15.44
N ARG A 281 21.03 8.04 15.79
CA ARG A 281 21.83 8.98 16.60
C ARG A 281 22.19 8.44 17.98
N LEU A 282 21.27 7.73 18.65
CA LEU A 282 21.55 7.14 19.96
C LEU A 282 22.60 6.02 19.87
N LEU A 283 22.59 5.23 18.80
CA LEU A 283 23.61 4.21 18.55
C LEU A 283 24.96 4.86 18.23
N ASP A 284 24.98 5.91 17.40
CA ASP A 284 26.21 6.64 17.06
C ASP A 284 26.87 7.31 18.29
N LEU A 285 26.05 7.72 19.26
CA LEU A 285 26.51 8.32 20.52
C LEU A 285 26.82 7.29 21.62
N ASN A 286 26.71 5.99 21.34
CA ASN A 286 26.83 4.90 22.32
C ASN A 286 26.00 5.18 23.59
N ALA A 287 24.74 5.59 23.41
CA ALA A 287 23.84 5.88 24.51
C ALA A 287 23.56 4.62 25.36
N PRO A 288 23.26 4.76 26.68
CA PRO A 288 22.96 3.63 27.55
C PRO A 288 21.84 2.72 27.03
N ASP A 289 21.98 1.42 27.27
CA ASP A 289 21.09 0.37 26.76
C ASP A 289 19.62 0.59 27.09
N ILE A 290 19.30 1.12 28.28
CA ILE A 290 17.92 1.39 28.70
C ILE A 290 17.23 2.35 27.71
N ILE A 291 17.96 3.39 27.28
CA ILE A 291 17.46 4.40 26.34
C ILE A 291 17.31 3.79 24.95
N VAL A 292 18.30 3.01 24.52
CA VAL A 292 18.30 2.32 23.21
C VAL A 292 17.16 1.31 23.13
N ARG A 293 16.95 0.47 24.15
CA ARG A 293 15.85 -0.50 24.25
C ARG A 293 14.49 0.19 24.17
N ASN A 294 14.32 1.31 24.89
CA ASN A 294 13.09 2.09 24.82
C ASN A 294 12.86 2.67 23.41
N GLU A 295 13.88 3.21 22.75
CA GLU A 295 13.71 3.75 21.39
C GLU A 295 13.47 2.65 20.35
N LYS A 296 14.10 1.46 20.49
CA LYS A 296 13.77 0.27 19.68
C LYS A 296 12.30 -0.13 19.85
N ARG A 297 11.78 -0.15 21.08
CA ARG A 297 10.36 -0.39 21.37
C ARG A 297 9.44 0.66 20.74
N MET A 298 9.80 1.95 20.83
CA MET A 298 9.04 3.04 20.22
C MET A 298 9.05 2.96 18.69
N LEU A 299 10.14 2.50 18.07
CA LEU A 299 10.22 2.26 16.64
C LEU A 299 9.30 1.11 16.22
N GLN A 300 9.30 0.00 16.97
CA GLN A 300 8.37 -1.12 16.75
C GLN A 300 6.90 -0.63 16.81
N GLU A 301 6.54 0.17 17.82
CA GLU A 301 5.19 0.76 17.93
C GLU A 301 4.82 1.67 16.76
N ALA A 302 5.76 2.47 16.27
CA ALA A 302 5.52 3.37 15.15
C ALA A 302 5.26 2.59 13.85
N VAL A 303 6.03 1.51 13.60
CA VAL A 303 5.84 0.65 12.43
C VAL A 303 4.56 -0.18 12.55
N ASP A 304 4.25 -0.70 13.74
CA ASP A 304 2.98 -1.38 14.02
C ASP A 304 1.79 -0.48 13.68
N GLY A 305 1.83 0.79 14.13
CA GLY A 305 0.80 1.79 13.86
C GLY A 305 0.68 2.17 12.37
N LEU A 306 1.79 2.17 11.63
CA LEU A 306 1.78 2.40 10.18
C LEU A 306 1.10 1.25 9.43
N LEU A 307 1.41 0.00 9.79
CA LEU A 307 0.91 -1.19 9.11
C LEU A 307 -0.54 -1.52 9.48
N ASP A 308 -0.86 -1.56 10.78
CA ASP A 308 -2.20 -1.93 11.29
C ASP A 308 -2.46 -1.26 12.66
N ASN A 309 -2.96 -0.02 12.61
CA ASN A 309 -3.19 0.79 13.80
C ASN A 309 -4.33 0.20 14.66
N GLY A 310 -4.05 -0.08 15.93
CA GLY A 310 -5.02 -0.60 16.89
C GLY A 310 -4.98 -2.10 17.14
N ARG A 311 -4.12 -2.87 16.44
CA ARG A 311 -4.03 -4.33 16.66
C ARG A 311 -3.30 -4.73 17.95
N ARG A 312 -2.38 -3.89 18.42
CA ARG A 312 -1.59 -4.13 19.64
C ARG A 312 -2.23 -3.54 20.90
N GLY A 313 -3.01 -2.47 20.75
CA GLY A 313 -3.54 -1.70 21.88
C GLY A 313 -4.25 -0.44 21.41
N ARG A 314 -4.18 0.63 22.21
CA ARG A 314 -4.86 1.89 21.88
C ARG A 314 -4.33 2.47 20.57
N ALA A 315 -5.24 2.71 19.63
CA ALA A 315 -4.90 3.28 18.35
C ALA A 315 -4.28 4.68 18.51
N ILE A 316 -3.26 4.96 17.71
CA ILE A 316 -2.65 6.28 17.64
C ILE A 316 -3.68 7.25 17.07
N THR A 317 -3.92 8.35 17.80
CA THR A 317 -4.84 9.40 17.41
C THR A 317 -4.09 10.64 16.88
N GLY A 318 -4.73 11.33 15.92
CA GLY A 318 -4.28 12.64 15.45
C GLY A 318 -4.79 13.78 16.32
N SER A 319 -4.54 15.02 15.91
CA SER A 319 -4.98 16.24 16.61
C SER A 319 -6.49 16.28 16.86
N ASN A 320 -7.27 15.69 15.95
CA ASN A 320 -8.74 15.63 16.05
C ASN A 320 -9.23 14.49 16.96
N LYS A 321 -8.36 13.88 17.78
CA LYS A 321 -8.63 12.71 18.65
C LYS A 321 -9.18 11.45 17.95
N ARG A 322 -9.37 11.49 16.63
CA ARG A 322 -9.72 10.35 15.78
C ARG A 322 -8.49 9.45 15.58
N PRO A 323 -8.65 8.11 15.56
CA PRO A 323 -7.56 7.20 15.19
C PRO A 323 -7.14 7.42 13.73
N LEU A 324 -5.82 7.48 13.50
CA LEU A 324 -5.24 7.61 12.18
C LEU A 324 -5.47 6.33 11.36
N LYS A 325 -5.83 6.46 10.09
CA LYS A 325 -5.98 5.30 9.18
C LYS A 325 -4.62 4.71 8.80
N SER A 326 -4.43 3.42 9.06
CA SER A 326 -3.23 2.65 8.68
C SER A 326 -3.30 2.09 7.26
N LEU A 327 -2.22 1.48 6.78
CA LEU A 327 -2.19 0.79 5.48
C LEU A 327 -3.23 -0.34 5.41
N ALA A 328 -3.38 -1.13 6.48
CA ALA A 328 -4.41 -2.17 6.54
C ALA A 328 -5.83 -1.59 6.43
N ASP A 329 -6.11 -0.47 7.12
CA ASP A 329 -7.42 0.20 7.10
C ASP A 329 -7.78 0.78 5.74
N MET A 330 -6.79 1.17 4.93
CA MET A 330 -7.04 1.61 3.55
C MET A 330 -7.56 0.47 2.68
N ILE A 331 -7.16 -0.76 2.97
CA ILE A 331 -7.52 -1.94 2.17
C ILE A 331 -8.83 -2.54 2.66
N LYS A 332 -8.99 -2.71 3.98
CA LYS A 332 -10.12 -3.41 4.60
C LYS A 332 -11.33 -2.50 4.89
N GLY A 333 -12.47 -3.12 5.15
CA GLY A 333 -13.69 -2.43 5.60
C GLY A 333 -14.57 -1.87 4.47
N LYS A 334 -15.71 -1.26 4.84
CA LYS A 334 -16.70 -0.72 3.90
C LYS A 334 -16.16 0.47 3.11
N GLN A 335 -15.33 1.30 3.74
CA GLN A 335 -14.62 2.43 3.12
C GLN A 335 -13.24 2.03 2.56
N GLY A 336 -12.90 0.73 2.59
CA GLY A 336 -11.64 0.22 2.07
C GLY A 336 -11.66 0.10 0.56
N ARG A 337 -10.47 0.00 -0.05
CA ARG A 337 -10.28 -0.05 -1.50
C ARG A 337 -11.07 -1.17 -2.19
N PHE A 338 -11.10 -2.37 -1.62
CA PHE A 338 -11.79 -3.51 -2.24
C PHE A 338 -13.29 -3.27 -2.42
N ARG A 339 -13.99 -2.83 -1.36
CA ARG A 339 -15.45 -2.65 -1.42
C ARG A 339 -15.86 -1.33 -2.04
N GLN A 340 -15.16 -0.24 -1.71
CA GLN A 340 -15.58 1.09 -2.13
C GLN A 340 -15.13 1.47 -3.54
N ASN A 341 -13.92 1.06 -3.95
CA ASN A 341 -13.30 1.56 -5.19
C ASN A 341 -13.18 0.50 -6.30
N LEU A 342 -12.95 -0.77 -5.94
CA LEU A 342 -12.83 -1.85 -6.93
C LEU A 342 -14.22 -2.31 -7.39
N LEU A 343 -15.14 -2.55 -6.45
CA LEU A 343 -16.53 -2.93 -6.76
C LEU A 343 -17.43 -1.73 -7.02
N GLY A 344 -17.22 -0.63 -6.28
CA GLY A 344 -17.92 0.63 -6.49
C GLY A 344 -17.09 1.57 -7.37
N LYS A 345 -17.53 1.83 -8.60
CA LYS A 345 -16.92 2.87 -9.44
C LYS A 345 -17.96 3.89 -9.82
N ARG A 346 -17.56 5.16 -9.73
CA ARG A 346 -18.30 6.22 -10.41
C ARG A 346 -18.00 6.07 -11.90
N VAL A 347 -19.05 6.16 -12.71
CA VAL A 347 -18.97 5.97 -14.15
C VAL A 347 -19.44 7.27 -14.80
N ASP A 348 -18.67 7.73 -15.78
CA ASP A 348 -19.06 8.87 -16.62
C ASP A 348 -20.23 8.47 -17.54
N TYR A 349 -20.85 9.43 -18.22
CA TYR A 349 -22.04 9.19 -19.06
C TYR A 349 -23.20 8.55 -18.27
N SER A 350 -23.39 9.01 -17.04
CA SER A 350 -24.52 8.60 -16.18
C SER A 350 -25.29 9.81 -15.70
N GLY A 351 -26.59 9.64 -15.45
CA GLY A 351 -27.49 10.69 -14.97
C GLY A 351 -28.53 10.14 -14.00
N ARG A 352 -29.17 11.03 -13.26
CA ARG A 352 -30.29 10.70 -12.36
C ARG A 352 -31.33 11.82 -12.43
N SER A 353 -32.59 11.44 -12.55
CA SER A 353 -33.74 12.33 -12.41
C SER A 353 -34.89 11.63 -11.67
N VAL A 354 -35.95 12.38 -11.39
CA VAL A 354 -37.19 11.87 -10.82
C VAL A 354 -37.96 11.13 -11.92
N ILE A 355 -38.49 9.95 -11.59
CA ILE A 355 -39.32 9.18 -12.51
C ILE A 355 -40.77 9.64 -12.44
N VAL A 356 -41.40 9.79 -13.60
CA VAL A 356 -42.81 10.18 -13.75
C VAL A 356 -43.49 9.16 -14.66
N VAL A 357 -44.81 9.02 -14.54
CA VAL A 357 -45.60 8.11 -15.38
C VAL A 357 -45.69 8.64 -16.81
N GLY A 358 -45.39 7.78 -17.79
CA GLY A 358 -45.51 8.07 -19.22
C GLY A 358 -46.42 7.04 -19.91
N PRO A 359 -47.75 7.15 -19.77
CA PRO A 359 -48.69 6.10 -20.19
C PRO A 359 -48.75 5.90 -21.72
N THR A 360 -48.22 6.83 -22.50
CA THR A 360 -48.17 6.77 -23.97
C THR A 360 -46.96 6.00 -24.51
N LEU A 361 -46.00 5.63 -23.67
CA LEU A 361 -44.77 4.94 -24.06
C LEU A 361 -45.01 3.45 -24.28
N LYS A 362 -44.27 2.86 -25.24
CA LYS A 362 -44.23 1.40 -25.41
C LYS A 362 -43.35 0.74 -24.36
N LEU A 363 -43.53 -0.57 -24.15
CA LEU A 363 -42.77 -1.33 -23.13
C LEU A 363 -41.24 -1.24 -23.30
N HIS A 364 -40.74 -1.09 -24.53
CA HIS A 364 -39.31 -0.97 -24.82
C HIS A 364 -38.80 0.48 -24.81
N GLN A 365 -39.64 1.46 -24.49
CA GLN A 365 -39.31 2.89 -24.56
C GLN A 365 -39.26 3.54 -23.17
N CYS A 366 -38.46 4.58 -23.03
CA CYS A 366 -38.46 5.45 -21.85
C CYS A 366 -38.39 6.93 -22.26
N GLY A 367 -39.05 7.81 -21.50
CA GLY A 367 -38.89 9.25 -21.66
C GLY A 367 -37.55 9.73 -21.12
N LEU A 368 -36.78 10.46 -21.93
CA LEU A 368 -35.50 11.07 -21.54
C LEU A 368 -35.56 12.59 -21.73
N PRO A 369 -35.37 13.39 -20.66
CA PRO A 369 -35.31 14.84 -20.77
C PRO A 369 -34.27 15.32 -21.77
N LYS A 370 -34.65 16.25 -22.64
CA LYS A 370 -33.77 16.86 -23.65
C LYS A 370 -32.43 17.34 -23.12
N LYS A 371 -32.41 18.04 -21.97
CA LYS A 371 -31.17 18.52 -21.34
C LYS A 371 -30.26 17.38 -20.85
N MET A 372 -30.84 16.32 -20.31
CA MET A 372 -30.07 15.13 -19.90
C MET A 372 -29.49 14.42 -21.11
N ALA A 373 -30.31 14.22 -22.15
CA ALA A 373 -29.87 13.61 -23.39
C ALA A 373 -28.72 14.42 -24.03
N LEU A 374 -28.86 15.74 -24.08
CA LEU A 374 -27.83 16.64 -24.59
C LEU A 374 -26.49 16.41 -23.89
N GLU A 375 -26.48 16.32 -22.55
CA GLU A 375 -25.25 16.08 -21.76
C GLU A 375 -24.66 14.69 -21.97
N LEU A 376 -25.50 13.65 -21.90
CA LEU A 376 -25.07 12.25 -22.00
C LEU A 376 -24.47 11.94 -23.38
N PHE A 377 -25.05 12.50 -24.44
CA PHE A 377 -24.66 12.21 -25.81
C PHE A 377 -23.71 13.26 -26.42
N LYS A 378 -23.20 14.23 -25.65
CA LYS A 378 -22.29 15.30 -26.12
C LYS A 378 -21.22 14.84 -27.12
N PRO A 379 -20.42 13.78 -26.86
CA PRO A 379 -19.37 13.37 -27.80
C PRO A 379 -19.92 12.91 -29.16
N PHE A 380 -21.08 12.25 -29.17
CA PHE A 380 -21.73 11.78 -30.40
C PHE A 380 -22.27 12.95 -31.22
N ILE A 381 -22.86 13.94 -30.55
CA ILE A 381 -23.34 15.18 -31.18
C ILE A 381 -22.16 15.93 -31.82
N PHE A 382 -21.03 16.07 -31.13
CA PHE A 382 -19.84 16.72 -31.70
C PHE A 382 -19.34 16.00 -32.95
N SER A 383 -19.29 14.67 -32.94
CA SER A 383 -18.89 13.86 -34.09
C SER A 383 -19.82 14.08 -35.28
N LYS A 384 -21.14 14.06 -35.07
CA LYS A 384 -22.15 14.26 -36.13
C LYS A 384 -22.16 15.69 -36.70
N LEU A 385 -22.00 16.71 -35.85
CA LEU A 385 -21.87 18.10 -36.27
C LEU A 385 -20.67 18.32 -37.19
N GLN A 386 -19.54 17.67 -36.89
CA GLN A 386 -18.36 17.72 -37.76
C GLN A 386 -18.56 16.95 -39.06
N LEU A 387 -19.15 15.75 -39.00
CA LEU A 387 -19.39 14.91 -40.17
C LEU A 387 -20.30 15.61 -41.20
N ARG A 388 -21.34 16.32 -40.73
CA ARG A 388 -22.24 17.10 -41.59
C ARG A 388 -21.67 18.45 -42.05
N GLY A 389 -20.45 18.80 -41.64
CA GLY A 389 -19.83 20.09 -41.98
C GLY A 389 -20.44 21.32 -41.29
N LEU A 390 -21.38 21.13 -40.36
CA LEU A 390 -22.02 22.21 -39.59
C LEU A 390 -21.05 22.86 -38.59
N ALA A 391 -20.07 22.09 -38.11
CA ALA A 391 -18.98 22.59 -37.29
C ALA A 391 -17.61 22.19 -37.86
N THR A 392 -16.75 23.17 -38.11
CA THR A 392 -15.39 22.92 -38.62
C THR A 392 -14.45 22.35 -37.55
N THR A 393 -14.68 22.65 -36.27
CA THR A 393 -13.83 22.19 -35.15
C THR A 393 -14.65 21.74 -33.96
N ILE A 394 -14.09 20.88 -33.10
CA ILE A 394 -14.73 20.43 -31.85
C ILE A 394 -15.08 21.63 -30.95
N LYS A 395 -14.26 22.69 -30.95
CA LYS A 395 -14.55 23.91 -30.19
C LYS A 395 -15.77 24.66 -30.74
N ALA A 396 -15.94 24.71 -32.06
CA ALA A 396 -17.12 25.29 -32.68
C ALA A 396 -18.37 24.46 -32.36
N ALA A 397 -18.29 23.13 -32.48
CA ALA A 397 -19.37 22.21 -32.10
C ALA A 397 -19.78 22.38 -30.63
N LYS A 398 -18.79 22.49 -29.72
CA LYS A 398 -19.05 22.76 -28.30
C LYS A 398 -19.81 24.07 -28.08
N LYS A 399 -19.42 25.15 -28.75
CA LYS A 399 -20.14 26.44 -28.67
C LYS A 399 -21.56 26.37 -29.23
N MET A 400 -21.79 25.59 -30.29
CA MET A 400 -23.13 25.39 -30.85
C MET A 400 -24.04 24.63 -29.88
N VAL A 401 -23.50 23.57 -29.25
CA VAL A 401 -24.22 22.80 -28.22
C VAL A 401 -24.50 23.64 -26.96
N GLU A 402 -23.54 24.45 -26.51
CA GLU A 402 -23.73 25.37 -25.37
C GLU A 402 -24.78 26.47 -25.63
N ARG A 403 -25.00 26.82 -26.91
CA ARG A 403 -26.03 27.78 -27.34
C ARG A 403 -27.38 27.13 -27.64
N GLU A 404 -27.49 25.81 -27.50
CA GLU A 404 -28.70 25.03 -27.79
C GLU A 404 -29.26 25.33 -29.19
N ALA A 405 -28.37 25.43 -30.19
CA ALA A 405 -28.75 25.78 -31.55
C ALA A 405 -29.77 24.76 -32.14
N PRO A 406 -30.74 25.19 -32.97
CA PRO A 406 -31.79 24.32 -33.50
C PRO A 406 -31.27 23.02 -34.14
N GLU A 407 -30.18 23.11 -34.90
CA GLU A 407 -29.57 21.99 -35.62
C GLU A 407 -29.03 20.90 -34.69
N VAL A 408 -28.76 21.24 -33.42
CA VAL A 408 -28.30 20.30 -32.40
C VAL A 408 -29.42 19.34 -32.01
N TRP A 409 -30.68 19.80 -31.98
CA TRP A 409 -31.83 18.98 -31.62
C TRP A 409 -32.12 17.94 -32.70
N ASP A 410 -32.05 18.32 -33.98
CA ASP A 410 -32.20 17.39 -35.10
C ASP A 410 -31.14 16.29 -35.10
N ILE A 411 -29.90 16.64 -34.74
CA ILE A 411 -28.80 15.69 -34.60
C ILE A 411 -28.99 14.82 -33.37
N LEU A 412 -29.51 15.37 -32.27
CA LEU A 412 -29.77 14.61 -31.06
C LEU A 412 -30.82 13.53 -31.30
N ASP A 413 -31.90 13.85 -32.03
CA ASP A 413 -32.91 12.87 -32.44
C ASP A 413 -32.33 11.75 -33.31
N GLU A 414 -31.41 12.08 -34.23
CA GLU A 414 -30.70 11.07 -35.02
C GLU A 414 -29.79 10.18 -34.15
N VAL A 415 -29.04 10.78 -33.22
CA VAL A 415 -28.07 10.07 -32.37
C VAL A 415 -28.74 9.11 -31.40
N ILE A 416 -29.94 9.45 -30.93
CA ILE A 416 -30.71 8.67 -29.95
C ILE A 416 -31.42 7.48 -30.60
N ARG A 417 -31.72 7.58 -31.91
CA ARG A 417 -32.41 6.52 -32.63
C ARG A 417 -31.59 5.23 -32.61
N GLU A 418 -32.22 4.13 -32.20
CA GLU A 418 -31.60 2.80 -32.05
C GLU A 418 -30.39 2.78 -31.08
N HIS A 419 -30.32 3.76 -30.16
CA HIS A 419 -29.27 3.85 -29.15
C HIS A 419 -29.87 3.63 -27.74
N PRO A 420 -29.94 2.37 -27.26
CA PRO A 420 -30.58 2.07 -25.98
C PRO A 420 -29.82 2.66 -24.79
N VAL A 421 -30.57 3.09 -23.78
CA VAL A 421 -30.05 3.54 -22.48
C VAL A 421 -30.39 2.54 -21.38
N MET A 422 -29.52 2.43 -20.39
CA MET A 422 -29.74 1.57 -19.23
C MET A 422 -30.39 2.35 -18.09
N LEU A 423 -31.57 1.93 -17.64
CA LEU A 423 -32.21 2.45 -16.44
C LEU A 423 -31.94 1.51 -15.25
N ASN A 424 -31.64 2.10 -14.09
CA ASN A 424 -31.42 1.38 -12.84
C ASN A 424 -32.12 2.09 -11.67
N ARG A 425 -32.69 1.32 -10.73
CA ARG A 425 -33.28 1.84 -9.49
C ARG A 425 -32.61 1.22 -8.26
N ALA A 426 -32.23 2.07 -7.31
CA ALA A 426 -31.77 1.62 -6.00
C ALA A 426 -32.97 1.31 -5.09
N PRO A 427 -32.96 0.19 -4.33
CA PRO A 427 -31.94 -0.87 -4.29
C PRO A 427 -32.08 -1.89 -5.44
N THR A 428 -30.96 -2.28 -6.07
CA THR A 428 -30.93 -3.31 -7.12
C THR A 428 -30.84 -4.71 -6.49
N LEU A 429 -31.98 -5.39 -6.34
CA LEU A 429 -32.06 -6.70 -5.66
C LEU A 429 -31.82 -7.89 -6.60
N HIS A 430 -32.18 -7.75 -7.88
CA HIS A 430 -32.10 -8.81 -8.88
C HIS A 430 -31.78 -8.22 -10.26
N ARG A 431 -31.46 -9.07 -11.23
CA ARG A 431 -31.09 -8.67 -12.60
C ARG A 431 -32.10 -7.72 -13.28
N LEU A 432 -33.41 -7.86 -13.00
CA LEU A 432 -34.45 -7.00 -13.58
C LEU A 432 -34.46 -5.56 -13.04
N GLY A 433 -33.62 -5.24 -12.04
CA GLY A 433 -33.48 -3.87 -11.56
C GLY A 433 -32.69 -2.97 -12.51
N ILE A 434 -32.03 -3.56 -13.52
CA ILE A 434 -31.37 -2.86 -14.62
C ILE A 434 -31.97 -3.35 -15.92
N GLN A 435 -32.50 -2.43 -16.73
CA GLN A 435 -33.15 -2.73 -18.00
C GLN A 435 -32.74 -1.70 -19.06
N ALA A 436 -32.73 -2.13 -20.32
CA ALA A 436 -32.43 -1.29 -21.47
C ALA A 436 -33.72 -0.81 -22.12
N PHE A 437 -33.77 0.47 -22.50
CA PHE A 437 -34.91 1.08 -23.19
C PHE A 437 -34.42 2.01 -24.30
N GLU A 438 -35.23 2.17 -25.34
CA GLU A 438 -35.05 3.20 -26.36
C GLU A 438 -35.49 4.57 -25.81
N PRO A 439 -34.63 5.61 -25.87
CA PRO A 439 -34.99 6.91 -25.36
C PRO A 439 -35.95 7.62 -26.32
N VAL A 440 -37.01 8.19 -25.77
CA VAL A 440 -37.89 9.14 -26.44
C VAL A 440 -37.65 10.50 -25.81
N LEU A 441 -37.26 11.49 -26.61
CA LEU A 441 -37.05 12.84 -26.11
C LEU A 441 -38.34 13.44 -25.56
N ILE A 442 -38.27 13.94 -24.34
CA ILE A 442 -39.36 14.66 -23.68
C ILE A 442 -38.90 16.03 -23.20
N GLU A 443 -39.85 16.96 -23.14
CA GLU A 443 -39.68 18.22 -22.41
C GLU A 443 -39.83 17.96 -20.90
N GLY A 444 -39.02 18.63 -20.08
CA GLY A 444 -39.07 18.51 -18.60
C GLY A 444 -37.73 18.32 -17.95
#